data_AF-A0A9D5Y1G8-F1
#
_entry.id   AF-A0A9D5Y1G8-F1
#
_cell.length_a   1.000
_cell.length_b   1.000
_cell.length_c   1.000
_cell.angle_alpha   90.00
_cell.angle_beta   90.00
_cell.angle_gamma   90.00
#
_symmetry.space_group_name_H-M   'P 1'
#
loop_
_entity.id
_entity.type
_entity.pdbx_description
1 polymer ?
#
loop_
_entity_poly.entity_id
_entity_poly.type
_entity_poly.pdbx_seq_one_letter_code
_entity_poly.pdbx_strand_id
1 'polypeptide(L)'
;MFVHLRIHTEFSVVDGTNRIDEIIAAAAADQQPALAITDLSNLFGTVKFYKEGRKTGVKPLIGADIWLEAPGKEAGAPASRLLLLVQDNRGYLNLCELITRAWTQNVVRDQAVVKLQWLQELNEGLIALSGAQRGAVGQALVQGDSARATECALHLSAMFPQRFYLELQRSGHPDDERHVTAAVQLAARLKLPVVATHPVQFLTYDDYEAHEARVCISEGEILGNARRVRKFTREQYFKSSAQMEALFADVPSALANTVEIAKRCSLTLELGKPMLPEFPTPEVNGVRMPPDAYFRHTSFEGLEERLLHLYPNPALRDAKRPEYVARLEFEINTI
;
A
#
# COMPACT_ATOMS: atom_id res chain seq x y z
N MET A 1 19.46 -13.63 -6.26
CA MET A 1 18.80 -12.31 -6.33
C MET A 1 17.47 -12.40 -5.60
N PHE A 2 17.15 -11.41 -4.78
CA PHE A 2 15.96 -11.38 -3.94
C PHE A 2 15.36 -9.96 -3.97
N VAL A 3 14.05 -9.86 -3.74
CA VAL A 3 13.32 -8.59 -3.62
C VAL A 3 12.47 -8.66 -2.36
N HIS A 4 12.61 -7.68 -1.47
CA HIS A 4 11.69 -7.56 -0.32
C HIS A 4 10.28 -7.21 -0.79
N LEU A 5 9.32 -8.07 -0.45
CA LEU A 5 7.89 -7.91 -0.76
C LEU A 5 7.03 -7.50 0.44
N ARG A 6 7.62 -7.46 1.64
CA ARG A 6 6.92 -7.17 2.89
C ARG A 6 7.74 -6.24 3.77
N ILE A 7 7.41 -4.95 3.76
CA ILE A 7 8.06 -3.96 4.61
C ILE A 7 6.99 -3.06 5.19
N HIS A 8 7.03 -2.86 6.50
CA HIS A 8 6.27 -1.82 7.17
C HIS A 8 7.15 -0.59 7.34
N THR A 9 6.71 0.52 6.77
CA THR A 9 7.37 1.82 6.84
C THR A 9 6.93 2.60 8.07
N GLU A 10 7.43 3.83 8.21
CA GLU A 10 6.96 4.76 9.23
C GLU A 10 5.44 5.00 9.20
N PHE A 11 4.78 4.71 8.07
CA PHE A 11 3.34 4.84 7.85
C PHE A 11 2.52 3.64 8.32
N SER A 12 3.15 2.52 8.68
CA SER A 12 2.52 1.55 9.58
C SER A 12 2.55 2.11 11.00
N VAL A 13 1.62 3.01 11.30
CA VAL A 13 1.61 3.87 12.49
C VAL A 13 1.92 3.11 13.78
N VAL A 14 1.38 1.90 13.93
CA VAL A 14 1.47 1.08 15.15
C VAL A 14 2.76 0.27 15.31
N ASP A 15 3.48 -0.06 14.23
CA ASP A 15 4.64 -0.97 14.30
C ASP A 15 5.88 -0.50 13.52
N GLY A 16 5.78 -0.27 12.20
CA GLY A 16 6.97 -0.02 11.36
C GLY A 16 7.72 1.27 11.65
N THR A 17 9.05 1.22 11.81
CA THR A 17 9.95 2.39 12.00
C THR A 17 10.82 2.72 10.79
N ASN A 18 10.80 1.89 9.75
CA ASN A 18 11.59 2.09 8.54
C ASN A 18 11.24 3.40 7.84
N ARG A 19 12.22 4.28 7.63
CA ARG A 19 12.02 5.46 6.79
C ARG A 19 12.13 5.09 5.32
N ILE A 20 11.20 5.58 4.51
CA ILE A 20 11.14 5.32 3.05
C ILE A 20 12.47 5.59 2.33
N ASP A 21 13.12 6.72 2.60
CA ASP A 21 14.38 7.10 1.97
C ASP A 21 15.53 6.16 2.36
N GLU A 22 15.58 5.73 3.62
CA GLU A 22 16.59 4.81 4.14
C GLU A 22 16.46 3.40 3.57
N ILE A 23 15.24 2.85 3.50
CA ILE A 23 15.03 1.50 2.92
C ILE A 23 15.29 1.46 1.41
N ILE A 24 15.01 2.56 0.69
CA ILE A 24 15.34 2.66 -0.74
C ILE A 24 16.86 2.73 -0.91
N ALA A 25 17.55 3.51 -0.08
CA ALA A 25 19.02 3.56 -0.10
C ALA A 25 19.65 2.20 0.22
N ALA A 26 19.11 1.48 1.22
CA ALA A 26 19.55 0.13 1.56
C ALA A 26 19.34 -0.87 0.41
N ALA A 27 18.16 -0.84 -0.23
CA ALA A 27 17.88 -1.68 -1.39
C ALA A 27 18.81 -1.37 -2.58
N ALA A 28 19.08 -0.08 -2.85
CA ALA A 28 19.99 0.34 -3.89
C ALA A 28 21.43 -0.10 -3.62
N ALA A 29 21.91 0.04 -2.38
CA ALA A 29 23.23 -0.40 -1.95
C ALA A 29 23.40 -1.92 -2.07
N ASP A 30 22.35 -2.69 -1.78
CA ASP A 30 22.29 -4.15 -1.94
C ASP A 30 21.99 -4.61 -3.39
N GLN A 31 21.87 -3.66 -4.33
CA GLN A 31 21.57 -3.93 -5.74
C GLN A 31 20.25 -4.68 -5.97
N GLN A 32 19.26 -4.50 -5.08
CA GLN A 32 17.93 -5.03 -5.29
C GLN A 32 17.22 -4.22 -6.39
N PRO A 33 16.71 -4.85 -7.47
CA PRO A 33 16.14 -4.12 -8.61
C PRO A 33 14.77 -3.50 -8.32
N ALA A 34 14.10 -3.99 -7.28
CA ALA A 34 12.76 -3.57 -6.87
C ALA A 34 12.63 -3.66 -5.36
N LEU A 35 11.64 -2.97 -4.81
CA LEU A 35 11.32 -2.97 -3.38
C LEU A 35 9.82 -2.79 -3.20
N ALA A 36 9.21 -3.52 -2.28
CA ALA A 36 7.81 -3.28 -1.89
C ALA A 36 7.70 -2.57 -0.55
N ILE A 37 6.73 -1.66 -0.45
CA ILE A 37 6.15 -1.25 0.82
C ILE A 37 4.75 -1.84 0.94
N THR A 38 4.43 -2.35 2.13
CA THR A 38 3.17 -3.04 2.41
C THR A 38 2.71 -2.66 3.81
N ASP A 39 2.44 -1.37 3.99
CA ASP A 39 2.03 -0.84 5.28
C ASP A 39 0.73 -1.49 5.78
N LEU A 40 0.55 -1.47 7.10
CA LEU A 40 -0.58 -2.10 7.77
C LEU A 40 -1.89 -1.36 7.41
N SER A 41 -2.73 -2.01 6.61
CA SER A 41 -4.07 -1.56 6.22
C SER A 41 -4.12 -0.10 5.71
N ASN A 42 -3.07 0.38 5.05
CA ASN A 42 -3.04 1.73 4.48
C ASN A 42 -2.07 1.84 3.29
N LEU A 43 -2.11 2.98 2.60
CA LEU A 43 -1.26 3.33 1.46
C LEU A 43 -0.63 4.73 1.61
N PHE A 44 -0.49 5.24 2.85
CA PHE A 44 -0.17 6.65 3.11
C PHE A 44 1.20 7.05 2.54
N GLY A 45 2.18 6.15 2.60
CA GLY A 45 3.54 6.38 2.08
C GLY A 45 3.69 6.30 0.56
N THR A 46 2.66 5.90 -0.18
CA THR A 46 2.75 5.50 -1.60
C THR A 46 3.40 6.55 -2.49
N VAL A 47 2.94 7.81 -2.44
CA VAL A 47 3.44 8.87 -3.34
C VAL A 47 4.91 9.20 -3.02
N LYS A 48 5.28 9.24 -1.73
CA LYS A 48 6.66 9.49 -1.28
C LYS A 48 7.58 8.36 -1.77
N PHE A 49 7.18 7.11 -1.52
CA PHE A 49 7.92 5.91 -1.93
C PHE A 49 8.07 5.80 -3.45
N TYR A 50 6.99 6.04 -4.20
CA TYR A 50 7.01 5.96 -5.65
C TYR A 50 7.99 6.97 -6.27
N LYS A 51 7.97 8.22 -5.79
CA LYS A 51 8.88 9.28 -6.27
C LYS A 51 10.34 8.93 -5.96
N GLU A 52 10.64 8.53 -4.73
CA GLU A 52 12.02 8.26 -4.32
C GLU A 52 12.57 7.00 -4.98
N GLY A 53 11.78 5.92 -5.10
CA GLY A 53 12.21 4.70 -5.79
C GLY A 53 12.55 4.95 -7.26
N ARG A 54 11.68 5.69 -7.96
CA ARG A 54 11.90 6.06 -9.37
C ARG A 54 13.16 6.92 -9.55
N LYS A 55 13.43 7.84 -8.61
CA LYS A 55 14.62 8.71 -8.63
C LYS A 55 15.91 7.91 -8.44
N THR A 56 15.91 6.90 -7.58
CA THR A 56 17.11 6.08 -7.26
C THR A 56 17.27 4.87 -8.19
N GLY A 57 16.28 4.59 -9.05
CA GLY A 57 16.32 3.46 -9.98
C GLY A 57 15.88 2.12 -9.38
N VAL A 58 15.37 2.12 -8.15
CA VAL A 58 14.75 0.95 -7.50
C VAL A 58 13.28 0.92 -7.86
N LYS A 59 12.82 -0.13 -8.55
CA LYS A 59 11.42 -0.23 -8.98
C LYS A 59 10.48 -0.30 -7.75
N PRO A 60 9.56 0.68 -7.57
CA PRO A 60 8.63 0.64 -6.46
C PRO A 60 7.52 -0.38 -6.72
N LEU A 61 7.28 -1.26 -5.76
CA LEU A 61 6.13 -2.17 -5.71
C LEU A 61 5.20 -1.70 -4.60
N ILE A 62 3.92 -1.52 -4.92
CA ILE A 62 2.94 -1.00 -3.97
C ILE A 62 2.07 -2.14 -3.47
N GLY A 63 1.78 -2.16 -2.18
CA GLY A 63 0.86 -3.11 -1.60
C GLY A 63 0.44 -2.69 -0.20
N ALA A 64 -0.30 -3.56 0.47
CA ALA A 64 -0.68 -3.40 1.87
C ALA A 64 -0.78 -4.77 2.53
N ASP A 65 -0.39 -4.82 3.81
CA ASP A 65 -0.67 -5.98 4.65
C ASP A 65 -2.00 -5.70 5.38
N ILE A 66 -3.05 -6.43 5.00
CA ILE A 66 -4.42 -6.19 5.42
C ILE A 66 -4.87 -7.17 6.50
N TRP A 67 -5.86 -6.78 7.29
CA TRP A 67 -6.64 -7.70 8.09
C TRP A 67 -7.82 -8.21 7.26
N LEU A 68 -8.01 -9.53 7.23
CA LEU A 68 -9.05 -10.21 6.48
C LEU A 68 -9.85 -11.10 7.43
N GLU A 69 -11.19 -11.10 7.29
CA GLU A 69 -12.04 -12.09 7.92
C GLU A 69 -11.56 -13.51 7.59
N ALA A 70 -11.32 -14.34 8.60
CA ALA A 70 -10.73 -15.66 8.39
C ALA A 70 -11.67 -16.55 7.52
N PRO A 71 -11.25 -16.99 6.30
CA PRO A 71 -12.09 -17.79 5.40
C PRO A 71 -12.61 -19.03 6.10
N GLY A 72 -13.92 -19.26 6.20
CA GLY A 72 -14.52 -20.44 6.84
C GLY A 72 -14.57 -20.41 8.38
N LYS A 73 -14.42 -19.23 9.00
CA LYS A 73 -14.76 -19.04 10.42
C LYS A 73 -16.07 -18.27 10.55
N GLU A 74 -16.72 -18.40 11.70
CA GLU A 74 -17.91 -17.62 12.05
C GLU A 74 -17.61 -16.12 12.11
N ALA A 75 -18.65 -15.31 11.90
CA ALA A 75 -18.57 -13.86 12.04
C ALA A 75 -18.09 -13.50 13.47
N GLY A 76 -17.09 -12.62 13.56
CA GLY A 76 -16.49 -12.22 14.84
C GLY A 76 -15.29 -13.05 15.29
N ALA A 77 -14.91 -14.11 14.56
CA ALA A 77 -13.62 -14.76 14.77
C ALA A 77 -12.45 -13.78 14.53
N PRO A 78 -11.30 -13.96 15.22
CA PRO A 78 -10.14 -13.11 15.00
C PRO A 78 -9.73 -13.06 13.53
N ALA A 79 -9.56 -11.84 13.02
CA ALA A 79 -9.08 -11.61 11.66
C ALA A 79 -7.66 -12.17 11.48
N SER A 80 -7.33 -12.49 10.23
CA SER A 80 -6.02 -12.98 9.83
C SER A 80 -5.33 -12.00 8.89
N ARG A 81 -4.02 -12.13 8.69
CA ARG A 81 -3.27 -11.30 7.74
C ARG A 81 -3.36 -11.85 6.32
N LEU A 82 -3.42 -10.95 5.35
CA LEU A 82 -3.19 -11.24 3.94
C LEU A 82 -2.40 -10.08 3.35
N LEU A 83 -1.32 -10.37 2.63
CA LEU A 83 -0.56 -9.34 1.95
C LEU A 83 -1.02 -9.23 0.51
N LEU A 84 -1.39 -8.02 0.09
CA LEU A 84 -1.84 -7.72 -1.27
C LEU A 84 -0.82 -6.82 -1.94
N LEU A 85 -0.34 -7.24 -3.10
CA LEU A 85 0.53 -6.45 -3.99
C LEU A 85 -0.26 -6.01 -5.22
N VAL A 86 -0.02 -4.77 -5.62
CA VAL A 86 -0.60 -4.17 -6.82
C VAL A 86 0.12 -4.70 -8.05
N GLN A 87 -0.60 -5.43 -8.91
CA GLN A 87 -0.09 -5.90 -10.19
C GLN A 87 -0.15 -4.80 -11.25
N ASP A 88 -1.24 -4.03 -11.28
CA ASP A 88 -1.52 -3.00 -12.29
C ASP A 88 -2.44 -1.89 -11.74
N ASN A 89 -2.88 -0.97 -12.61
CA ASN A 89 -3.75 0.14 -12.22
C ASN A 89 -5.13 -0.31 -11.69
N ARG A 90 -5.70 -1.41 -12.21
CA ARG A 90 -6.97 -1.94 -11.68
C ARG A 90 -6.77 -2.44 -10.26
N GLY A 91 -5.67 -3.16 -10.01
CA GLY A 91 -5.27 -3.58 -8.68
C GLY A 91 -5.10 -2.43 -7.71
N TYR A 92 -4.47 -1.33 -8.14
CA TYR A 92 -4.30 -0.14 -7.31
C TYR A 92 -5.65 0.42 -6.84
N LEU A 93 -6.59 0.63 -7.77
CA LEU A 93 -7.93 1.12 -7.45
C LEU A 93 -8.70 0.16 -6.55
N ASN A 94 -8.61 -1.15 -6.82
CA ASN A 94 -9.24 -2.19 -6.01
C ASN A 94 -8.68 -2.19 -4.58
N LEU A 95 -7.36 -2.07 -4.40
CA LEU A 95 -6.74 -1.99 -3.08
C LEU A 95 -7.16 -0.73 -2.33
N CYS A 96 -7.21 0.43 -3.01
CA CYS A 96 -7.72 1.68 -2.43
C CYS A 96 -9.17 1.51 -1.94
N GLU A 97 -10.03 0.89 -2.74
CA GLU A 97 -11.43 0.66 -2.37
C GLU A 97 -11.55 -0.32 -1.20
N LEU A 98 -10.80 -1.43 -1.20
CA LEU A 98 -10.79 -2.41 -0.10
C LEU A 98 -10.40 -1.78 1.23
N ILE A 99 -9.33 -0.99 1.24
CA ILE A 99 -8.85 -0.29 2.43
C ILE A 99 -9.88 0.76 2.88
N THR A 100 -10.44 1.52 1.95
CA THR A 100 -11.49 2.52 2.24
C THR A 100 -12.72 1.88 2.87
N ARG A 101 -13.25 0.79 2.28
CA ARG A 101 -14.39 0.05 2.84
C ARG A 101 -14.10 -0.50 4.22
N ALA A 102 -12.91 -1.04 4.45
CA ALA A 102 -12.52 -1.58 5.75
C ALA A 102 -12.51 -0.49 6.84
N TRP A 103 -11.91 0.68 6.57
CA TRP A 103 -11.88 1.80 7.52
C TRP A 103 -13.24 2.47 7.73
N THR A 104 -14.07 2.56 6.69
CA THR A 104 -15.35 3.30 6.78
C THR A 104 -16.52 2.44 7.22
N GLN A 105 -16.45 1.12 7.06
CA GLN A 105 -17.59 0.22 7.27
C GLN A 105 -17.31 -0.97 8.19
N ASN A 106 -16.06 -1.34 8.48
CA ASN A 106 -15.77 -2.56 9.25
C ASN A 106 -14.49 -2.47 10.09
N VAL A 107 -14.50 -1.54 11.06
CA VAL A 107 -13.46 -1.44 12.08
C VAL A 107 -13.80 -2.33 13.27
N VAL A 108 -12.92 -3.28 13.58
CA VAL A 108 -13.05 -4.22 14.69
C VAL A 108 -11.82 -4.10 15.57
N ARG A 109 -12.00 -3.71 16.84
CA ARG A 109 -10.89 -3.51 17.81
C ARG A 109 -9.77 -2.64 17.22
N ASP A 110 -10.16 -1.47 16.70
CA ASP A 110 -9.27 -0.48 16.08
C ASP A 110 -8.49 -0.97 14.85
N GLN A 111 -8.93 -2.08 14.24
CA GLN A 111 -8.38 -2.61 13.00
C GLN A 111 -9.40 -2.52 11.88
N ALA A 112 -9.00 -1.95 10.75
CA ALA A 112 -9.78 -2.03 9.51
C ALA A 112 -9.70 -3.45 8.95
N VAL A 113 -10.82 -4.18 9.03
CA VAL A 113 -10.92 -5.58 8.59
C VAL A 113 -11.68 -5.66 7.25
N VAL A 114 -11.00 -6.17 6.24
CA VAL A 114 -11.60 -6.48 4.94
C VAL A 114 -12.50 -7.69 5.07
N LYS A 115 -13.73 -7.60 4.54
CA LYS A 115 -14.64 -8.73 4.42
C LYS A 115 -14.29 -9.61 3.22
N LEU A 116 -14.51 -10.91 3.34
CA LEU A 116 -14.22 -11.86 2.25
C LEU A 116 -14.99 -11.55 0.97
N GLN A 117 -16.26 -11.15 1.09
CA GLN A 117 -17.09 -10.78 -0.06
C GLN A 117 -16.51 -9.59 -0.84
N TRP A 118 -15.91 -8.61 -0.16
CA TRP A 118 -15.28 -7.46 -0.81
C TRP A 118 -14.00 -7.88 -1.51
N LEU A 119 -13.21 -8.77 -0.89
CA LEU A 119 -12.02 -9.33 -1.53
C LEU A 119 -12.41 -10.10 -2.79
N GLN A 120 -13.48 -10.89 -2.76
CA GLN A 120 -13.98 -11.62 -3.92
C GLN A 120 -14.41 -10.66 -5.06
N GLU A 121 -15.06 -9.55 -4.73
CA GLU A 121 -15.46 -8.51 -5.69
C GLU A 121 -14.25 -7.75 -6.27
N LEU A 122 -13.27 -7.41 -5.44
CA LEU A 122 -12.20 -6.45 -5.74
C LEU A 122 -10.80 -7.12 -5.79
N ASN A 123 -10.70 -8.36 -6.28
CA ASN A 123 -9.41 -9.07 -6.36
C ASN A 123 -8.62 -8.81 -7.64
N GLU A 124 -9.24 -8.30 -8.72
CA GLU A 124 -8.59 -8.17 -10.02
C GLU A 124 -7.37 -7.23 -9.95
N GLY A 125 -6.30 -7.57 -10.68
CA GLY A 125 -5.06 -6.77 -10.68
C GLY A 125 -4.24 -6.84 -9.39
N LEU A 126 -4.56 -7.75 -8.46
CA LEU A 126 -3.84 -7.95 -7.21
C LEU A 126 -3.11 -9.31 -7.15
N ILE A 127 -1.98 -9.37 -6.46
CA ILE A 127 -1.29 -10.61 -6.09
C ILE A 127 -1.40 -10.77 -4.58
N ALA A 128 -1.79 -11.96 -4.12
CA ALA A 128 -2.01 -12.26 -2.71
C ALA A 128 -0.93 -13.21 -2.16
N LEU A 129 -0.32 -12.83 -1.04
CA LEU A 129 0.54 -13.71 -0.25
C LEU A 129 -0.18 -14.12 1.03
N SER A 130 -0.03 -15.38 1.42
CA SER A 130 -0.87 -16.02 2.43
C SER A 130 -0.79 -15.46 3.86
N GLY A 131 0.06 -14.47 4.14
CA GLY A 131 0.18 -13.83 5.45
C GLY A 131 1.10 -14.58 6.44
N ALA A 132 1.88 -15.53 5.93
CA ALA A 132 2.71 -16.47 6.71
C ALA A 132 1.94 -17.02 7.93
N GLN A 133 2.59 -17.08 9.11
CA GLN A 133 1.98 -17.56 10.36
C GLN A 133 0.77 -16.75 10.82
N ARG A 134 0.67 -15.47 10.44
CA ARG A 134 -0.43 -14.59 10.85
C ARG A 134 -1.64 -14.68 9.93
N GLY A 135 -1.50 -15.28 8.76
CA GLY A 135 -2.59 -15.52 7.84
C GLY A 135 -3.36 -16.80 8.13
N ALA A 136 -4.56 -16.92 7.56
CA ALA A 136 -5.49 -18.01 7.88
C ALA A 136 -4.89 -19.41 7.59
N VAL A 137 -4.09 -19.53 6.53
CA VAL A 137 -3.40 -20.79 6.20
C VAL A 137 -2.32 -21.11 7.22
N GLY A 138 -1.44 -20.17 7.52
CA GLY A 138 -0.33 -20.39 8.45
C GLY A 138 -0.78 -20.65 9.88
N GLN A 139 -1.81 -19.94 10.36
CA GLN A 139 -2.42 -20.19 11.68
C GLN A 139 -2.89 -21.65 11.81
N ALA A 140 -3.59 -22.17 10.80
CA ALA A 140 -4.06 -23.55 10.79
C ALA A 140 -2.90 -24.57 10.75
N LEU A 141 -1.86 -24.30 9.96
CA LEU A 141 -0.66 -25.15 9.89
C LEU A 141 0.09 -25.23 11.24
N VAL A 142 0.28 -24.09 11.91
CA VAL A 142 0.91 -24.05 13.24
C VAL A 142 0.03 -24.71 14.31
N GLN A 143 -1.28 -24.75 14.13
CA GLN A 143 -2.20 -25.49 15.02
C GLN A 143 -2.27 -26.99 14.69
N GLY A 144 -1.67 -27.45 13.59
CA GLY A 144 -1.74 -28.85 13.14
C GLY A 144 -3.04 -29.21 12.42
N ASP A 145 -3.88 -28.22 12.09
CA ASP A 145 -5.16 -28.43 11.39
C ASP A 145 -4.95 -28.40 9.87
N SER A 146 -4.50 -29.54 9.33
CA SER A 146 -4.22 -29.70 7.89
C SER A 146 -5.48 -29.57 7.02
N ALA A 147 -6.65 -29.97 7.52
CA ALA A 147 -7.90 -29.87 6.80
C ALA A 147 -8.26 -28.39 6.58
N ARG A 148 -8.21 -27.60 7.66
CA ARG A 148 -8.49 -26.17 7.61
C ARG A 148 -7.47 -25.39 6.78
N ALA A 149 -6.19 -25.71 6.91
CA ALA A 149 -5.15 -25.09 6.10
C ALA A 149 -5.40 -25.31 4.59
N THR A 150 -5.84 -26.51 4.22
CA THR A 150 -6.19 -26.87 2.84
C THR A 150 -7.40 -26.07 2.34
N GLU A 151 -8.46 -26.02 3.13
CA GLU A 151 -9.67 -25.27 2.80
C GLU A 151 -9.36 -23.78 2.56
N CYS A 152 -8.64 -23.15 3.51
CA CYS A 152 -8.23 -21.75 3.40
C CYS A 152 -7.38 -21.49 2.15
N ALA A 153 -6.40 -22.36 1.86
CA ALA A 153 -5.52 -22.20 0.71
C ALA A 153 -6.27 -22.37 -0.62
N LEU A 154 -7.20 -23.34 -0.71
CA LEU A 154 -8.04 -23.53 -1.89
C LEU A 154 -8.99 -22.35 -2.11
N HIS A 155 -9.62 -21.83 -1.05
CA HIS A 155 -10.50 -20.68 -1.14
C HIS A 155 -9.74 -19.44 -1.64
N LEU A 156 -8.60 -19.10 -1.02
CA LEU A 156 -7.79 -17.95 -1.43
C LEU A 156 -7.23 -18.13 -2.85
N SER A 157 -6.71 -19.31 -3.19
CA SER A 157 -6.19 -19.56 -4.55
C SER A 157 -7.26 -19.53 -5.64
N ALA A 158 -8.51 -19.91 -5.32
CA ALA A 158 -9.63 -19.78 -6.25
C ALA A 158 -9.98 -18.31 -6.56
N MET A 159 -9.86 -17.41 -5.58
CA MET A 159 -10.02 -15.96 -5.79
C MET A 159 -8.86 -15.34 -6.57
N PHE A 160 -7.66 -15.92 -6.45
CA PHE A 160 -6.44 -15.41 -7.08
C PHE A 160 -5.77 -16.47 -7.98
N PRO A 161 -6.42 -16.92 -9.08
CA PRO A 161 -5.83 -17.91 -9.98
C PRO A 161 -4.47 -17.42 -10.49
N GLN A 162 -3.42 -18.23 -10.27
CA GLN A 162 -2.02 -17.91 -10.62
C GLN A 162 -1.47 -16.62 -9.99
N ARG A 163 -2.17 -16.06 -8.99
CA ARG A 163 -1.84 -14.82 -8.28
C ARG A 163 -1.81 -15.02 -6.76
N PHE A 164 -1.93 -16.26 -6.28
CA PHE A 164 -1.82 -16.62 -4.87
C PHE A 164 -0.51 -17.37 -4.60
N TYR A 165 0.19 -16.98 -3.54
CA TYR A 165 1.42 -17.62 -3.10
C TYR A 165 1.35 -17.95 -1.61
N LEU A 166 1.87 -19.12 -1.25
CA LEU A 166 2.11 -19.47 0.15
C LEU A 166 3.39 -18.76 0.63
N GLU A 167 3.22 -17.86 1.58
CA GLU A 167 4.28 -17.01 2.12
C GLU A 167 5.09 -17.76 3.17
N LEU A 168 6.42 -17.74 3.04
CA LEU A 168 7.37 -18.38 3.96
C LEU A 168 8.21 -17.30 4.65
N GLN A 169 8.34 -17.39 5.97
CA GLN A 169 9.11 -16.46 6.79
C GLN A 169 9.98 -17.21 7.79
N ARG A 170 11.21 -16.71 7.96
CA ARG A 170 12.17 -17.10 8.98
C ARG A 170 12.66 -15.83 9.66
N SER A 171 11.90 -15.35 10.63
CA SER A 171 12.17 -14.12 11.36
C SER A 171 12.49 -14.39 12.83
N GLY A 172 12.98 -15.58 13.17
CA GLY A 172 13.43 -15.93 14.52
C GLY A 172 12.28 -16.21 15.50
N HIS A 173 11.05 -16.44 15.04
CA HIS A 173 9.99 -16.95 15.91
C HIS A 173 10.16 -18.46 16.11
N PRO A 174 9.77 -19.00 17.29
CA PRO A 174 9.90 -20.44 17.57
C PRO A 174 9.20 -21.35 16.56
N ASP A 175 8.08 -20.91 15.98
CA ASP A 175 7.26 -21.70 15.05
C ASP A 175 7.65 -21.52 13.57
N ASP A 176 8.73 -20.78 13.25
CA ASP A 176 9.12 -20.49 11.86
C ASP A 176 9.37 -21.75 11.05
N GLU A 177 10.26 -22.63 11.50
CA GLU A 177 10.57 -23.87 10.76
C GLU A 177 9.38 -24.82 10.68
N ARG A 178 8.56 -24.86 11.75
CA ARG A 178 7.33 -25.65 11.77
C ARG A 178 6.37 -25.17 10.68
N HIS A 179 6.16 -23.86 10.60
CA HIS A 179 5.32 -23.25 9.58
C HIS A 179 5.89 -23.45 8.18
N VAL A 180 7.19 -23.17 7.96
CA VAL A 180 7.85 -23.31 6.65
C VAL A 180 7.73 -24.73 6.12
N THR A 181 8.07 -25.73 6.95
CA THR A 181 7.99 -27.14 6.56
C THR A 181 6.57 -27.52 6.17
N ALA A 182 5.58 -27.17 6.98
CA ALA A 182 4.18 -27.50 6.73
C ALA A 182 3.61 -26.77 5.50
N ALA A 183 4.00 -25.51 5.30
CA ALA A 183 3.58 -24.70 4.15
C ALA A 183 4.16 -25.24 2.83
N VAL A 184 5.43 -25.67 2.82
CA VAL A 184 6.05 -26.30 1.64
C VAL A 184 5.38 -27.63 1.29
N GLN A 185 5.05 -28.46 2.29
CA GLN A 185 4.31 -29.71 2.06
C GLN A 185 2.90 -29.44 1.51
N LEU A 186 2.20 -28.44 2.05
CA LEU A 186 0.89 -28.02 1.54
C LEU A 186 1.00 -27.50 0.10
N ALA A 187 2.01 -26.67 -0.18
CA ALA A 187 2.28 -26.12 -1.51
C ALA A 187 2.47 -27.23 -2.55
N ALA A 188 3.29 -28.22 -2.23
CA ALA A 188 3.55 -29.37 -3.11
C ALA A 188 2.26 -30.17 -3.37
N ARG A 189 1.47 -30.43 -2.33
CA ARG A 189 0.19 -31.17 -2.45
C ARG A 189 -0.84 -30.43 -3.30
N LEU A 190 -0.96 -29.12 -3.14
CA LEU A 190 -1.95 -28.29 -3.83
C LEU A 190 -1.44 -27.69 -5.14
N LYS A 191 -0.17 -27.93 -5.48
CA LYS A 191 0.53 -27.33 -6.63
C LYS A 191 0.46 -25.80 -6.61
N LEU A 192 0.59 -25.21 -5.42
CA LEU A 192 0.64 -23.77 -5.23
C LEU A 192 2.10 -23.28 -5.15
N PRO A 193 2.42 -22.09 -5.67
CA PRO A 193 3.76 -21.54 -5.54
C PRO A 193 4.02 -21.05 -4.12
N VAL A 194 5.28 -21.14 -3.68
CA VAL A 194 5.76 -20.55 -2.42
C VAL A 194 6.55 -19.27 -2.69
N VAL A 195 6.59 -18.34 -1.75
CA VAL A 195 7.44 -17.15 -1.83
C VAL A 195 8.05 -16.85 -0.47
N ALA A 196 9.33 -16.50 -0.46
CA ALA A 196 10.02 -16.07 0.74
C ALA A 196 9.79 -14.57 0.94
N THR A 197 9.40 -14.18 2.14
CA THR A 197 9.41 -12.78 2.56
C THR A 197 10.16 -12.66 3.87
N HIS A 198 10.52 -11.43 4.21
CA HIS A 198 11.04 -11.10 5.52
C HIS A 198 10.19 -9.96 6.08
N PRO A 199 9.56 -10.09 7.26
CA PRO A 199 8.66 -9.07 7.79
C PRO A 199 9.45 -7.90 8.38
N VAL A 200 10.07 -7.08 7.53
CA VAL A 200 10.94 -5.96 7.93
C VAL A 200 10.13 -4.90 8.68
N GLN A 201 10.56 -4.55 9.89
CA GLN A 201 9.92 -3.54 10.75
C GLN A 201 10.84 -2.36 11.08
N PHE A 202 12.15 -2.58 11.01
CA PHE A 202 13.19 -1.60 11.29
C PHE A 202 14.40 -1.83 10.37
N LEU A 203 15.30 -0.85 10.28
CA LEU A 203 16.35 -0.85 9.26
C LEU A 203 17.52 -1.78 9.64
N THR A 204 18.06 -1.63 10.84
CA THR A 204 19.25 -2.34 11.30
C THR A 204 18.98 -3.22 12.51
N TYR A 205 19.85 -4.20 12.76
CA TYR A 205 19.70 -5.12 13.90
C TYR A 205 19.61 -4.42 15.27
N ASP A 206 20.30 -3.29 15.43
CA ASP A 206 20.34 -2.54 16.68
C ASP A 206 19.12 -1.61 16.88
N ASP A 207 18.33 -1.36 15.83
CA ASP A 207 17.10 -0.54 15.91
C ASP A 207 15.96 -1.24 16.64
N TYR A 208 16.11 -2.53 16.96
CA TYR A 208 15.08 -3.32 17.65
C TYR A 208 14.60 -2.70 18.97
N GLU A 209 15.51 -2.17 19.80
CA GLU A 209 15.11 -1.57 21.08
C GLU A 209 14.27 -0.30 20.87
N ALA A 210 14.62 0.50 19.87
CA ALA A 210 13.85 1.70 19.51
C ALA A 210 12.47 1.32 18.94
N HIS A 211 12.41 0.27 18.13
CA HIS A 211 11.17 -0.29 17.61
C HIS A 211 10.27 -0.82 18.75
N GLU A 212 10.82 -1.58 19.70
CA GLU A 212 10.07 -2.09 20.86
C GLU A 212 9.48 -0.95 21.70
N ALA A 213 10.22 0.15 21.88
CA ALA A 213 9.70 1.34 22.55
C ALA A 213 8.50 1.94 21.79
N ARG A 214 8.55 2.01 20.45
CA ARG A 214 7.42 2.49 19.63
C ARG A 214 6.18 1.60 19.78
N VAL A 215 6.35 0.29 19.70
CA VAL A 215 5.24 -0.67 19.85
C VAL A 215 4.60 -0.53 21.23
N CYS A 216 5.40 -0.41 22.30
CA CYS A 216 4.90 -0.15 23.64
C CYS A 216 4.10 1.16 23.74
N ILE A 217 4.57 2.25 23.12
CA ILE A 217 3.82 3.52 23.08
C ILE A 217 2.48 3.33 22.37
N SER A 218 2.46 2.62 21.24
CA SER A 218 1.22 2.38 20.49
C SER A 218 0.22 1.51 21.24
N GLU A 219 0.69 0.54 22.02
CA GLU A 219 -0.16 -0.42 22.75
C GLU A 219 -0.53 0.05 24.16
N GLY A 220 0.03 1.18 24.61
CA GLY A 220 -0.13 1.66 25.98
C GLY A 220 0.57 0.77 27.01
N GLU A 221 1.59 0.02 26.62
CA GLU A 221 2.35 -0.88 27.49
C GLU A 221 3.67 -0.29 28.02
N ILE A 222 4.12 -0.80 29.16
CA ILE A 222 5.38 -0.36 29.80
C ILE A 222 6.54 -1.23 29.30
N LEU A 223 7.59 -0.60 28.74
CA LEU A 223 8.75 -1.31 28.18
C LEU A 223 9.43 -2.25 29.19
N GLY A 224 9.51 -1.84 30.46
CA GLY A 224 10.08 -2.62 31.56
C GLY A 224 9.17 -3.74 32.12
N ASN A 225 7.95 -3.90 31.62
CA ASN A 225 7.05 -4.98 32.05
C ASN A 225 7.58 -6.34 31.56
N ALA A 226 8.11 -7.16 32.47
CA ALA A 226 8.64 -8.48 32.14
C ALA A 226 7.58 -9.47 31.60
N ARG A 227 6.29 -9.21 31.83
CA ARG A 227 5.17 -10.05 31.34
C ARG A 227 4.62 -9.59 29.98
N ARG A 228 5.15 -8.50 29.40
CA ARG A 228 4.67 -8.00 28.11
C ARG A 228 4.89 -9.03 27.01
N VAL A 229 3.93 -9.13 26.10
CA VAL A 229 4.05 -10.01 24.93
C VAL A 229 4.92 -9.32 23.88
N ARG A 230 6.07 -9.90 23.56
CA ARG A 230 6.94 -9.41 22.47
C ARG A 230 6.46 -10.01 21.16
N LYS A 231 5.77 -9.20 20.36
CA LYS A 231 5.23 -9.61 19.05
C LYS A 231 6.30 -9.67 17.97
N PHE A 232 7.41 -8.99 18.17
CA PHE A 232 8.48 -8.83 17.20
C PHE A 232 9.79 -9.41 17.71
N THR A 233 10.63 -9.85 16.79
CA THR A 233 11.98 -10.35 17.09
C THR A 233 13.03 -9.35 16.61
N ARG A 234 14.25 -9.53 17.11
CA ARG A 234 15.43 -8.76 16.71
C ARG A 234 15.87 -9.04 15.26
N GLU A 235 15.41 -10.15 14.67
CA GLU A 235 15.77 -10.55 13.32
C GLU A 235 15.04 -9.76 12.24
N GLN A 236 13.98 -9.01 12.56
CA GLN A 236 13.10 -8.31 11.62
C GLN A 236 13.66 -6.99 11.05
N TYR A 237 14.99 -6.92 10.90
CA TYR A 237 15.66 -5.80 10.25
C TYR A 237 15.72 -5.97 8.73
N PHE A 238 16.20 -4.96 8.00
CA PHE A 238 16.41 -5.06 6.55
C PHE A 238 17.57 -6.01 6.24
N LYS A 239 17.27 -7.26 5.89
CA LYS A 239 18.28 -8.25 5.46
C LYS A 239 18.73 -8.02 4.01
N SER A 240 20.02 -8.24 3.76
CA SER A 240 20.57 -8.24 2.40
C SER A 240 20.10 -9.45 1.58
N SER A 241 20.24 -9.37 0.26
CA SER A 241 19.94 -10.48 -0.64
C SER A 241 20.75 -11.73 -0.29
N ALA A 242 22.03 -11.57 0.05
CA ALA A 242 22.90 -12.68 0.46
C ALA A 242 22.44 -13.34 1.77
N GLN A 243 21.96 -12.55 2.74
CA GLN A 243 21.41 -13.08 3.98
C GLN A 243 20.12 -13.87 3.72
N MET A 244 19.23 -13.34 2.87
CA MET A 244 17.99 -14.03 2.48
C MET A 244 18.26 -15.30 1.68
N GLU A 245 19.28 -15.30 0.82
CA GLU A 245 19.75 -16.48 0.08
C GLU A 245 20.27 -17.57 1.01
N ALA A 246 21.09 -17.22 2.00
CA ALA A 246 21.54 -18.17 3.02
C ALA A 246 20.37 -18.71 3.84
N LEU A 247 19.42 -17.85 4.20
CA LEU A 247 18.27 -18.20 5.03
C LEU A 247 17.29 -19.14 4.34
N PHE A 248 17.18 -19.12 3.02
CA PHE A 248 16.27 -19.95 2.22
C PHE A 248 17.00 -20.84 1.20
N ALA A 249 18.25 -21.22 1.50
CA ALA A 249 19.09 -22.04 0.62
C ALA A 249 18.46 -23.42 0.29
N ASP A 250 17.62 -23.94 1.20
CA ASP A 250 16.84 -25.17 1.07
C ASP A 250 15.57 -25.01 0.22
N VAL A 251 15.08 -23.78 0.00
CA VAL A 251 13.90 -23.49 -0.85
C VAL A 251 14.20 -22.37 -1.87
N PRO A 252 15.11 -22.57 -2.84
CA PRO A 252 15.49 -21.52 -3.79
C PRO A 252 14.32 -20.96 -4.62
N SER A 253 13.30 -21.78 -4.89
CA SER A 253 12.10 -21.35 -5.61
C SER A 253 11.34 -20.24 -4.89
N ALA A 254 11.39 -20.21 -3.55
CA ALA A 254 10.72 -19.18 -2.75
C ALA A 254 11.37 -17.80 -2.98
N LEU A 255 12.70 -17.76 -3.13
CA LEU A 255 13.44 -16.54 -3.48
C LEU A 255 13.21 -16.15 -4.93
N ALA A 256 13.26 -17.10 -5.87
CA ALA A 256 13.04 -16.84 -7.29
C ALA A 256 11.66 -16.22 -7.56
N ASN A 257 10.63 -16.67 -6.83
CA ASN A 257 9.28 -16.12 -6.93
C ASN A 257 9.17 -14.67 -6.47
N THR A 258 10.08 -14.16 -5.63
CA THR A 258 10.10 -12.72 -5.27
C THR A 258 10.38 -11.85 -6.48
N VAL A 259 11.36 -12.27 -7.29
CA VAL A 259 11.75 -11.59 -8.53
C VAL A 259 10.66 -11.72 -9.58
N GLU A 260 10.01 -12.88 -9.67
CA GLU A 260 8.90 -13.08 -10.62
C GLU A 260 7.70 -12.19 -10.28
N ILE A 261 7.32 -12.11 -9.00
CA ILE A 261 6.28 -11.17 -8.54
C ILE A 261 6.68 -9.73 -8.86
N ALA A 262 7.93 -9.34 -8.60
CA ALA A 262 8.43 -8.00 -8.89
C ALA A 262 8.34 -7.65 -10.39
N LYS A 263 8.55 -8.61 -11.29
CA LYS A 263 8.36 -8.43 -12.74
C LYS A 263 6.89 -8.20 -13.09
N ARG A 264 5.99 -8.97 -12.47
CA ARG A 264 4.54 -8.93 -12.72
C ARG A 264 3.86 -7.66 -12.20
N CYS A 265 4.41 -7.02 -11.17
CA CYS A 265 3.88 -5.78 -10.60
C CYS A 265 4.39 -4.53 -11.34
N SER A 266 3.52 -3.82 -12.06
CA SER A 266 3.89 -2.59 -12.78
C SER A 266 2.79 -1.54 -12.67
N LEU A 267 2.99 -0.57 -11.77
CA LEU A 267 2.10 0.58 -11.58
C LEU A 267 2.73 1.86 -12.15
N THR A 268 1.96 2.58 -12.95
CA THR A 268 2.33 3.93 -13.40
C THR A 268 1.43 4.94 -12.72
N LEU A 269 2.02 5.82 -11.91
CA LEU A 269 1.29 6.93 -11.29
C LEU A 269 1.57 8.22 -12.06
N GLU A 270 0.51 8.88 -12.50
CA GLU A 270 0.59 10.21 -13.09
C GLU A 270 0.62 11.24 -11.97
N LEU A 271 1.78 11.88 -11.79
CA LEU A 271 2.02 12.85 -10.73
C LEU A 271 2.24 14.25 -11.34
N GLY A 272 1.74 15.27 -10.65
CA GLY A 272 1.92 16.66 -11.05
C GLY A 272 0.96 17.15 -12.14
N LYS A 273 0.03 16.31 -12.62
CA LYS A 273 -1.09 16.77 -13.45
C LYS A 273 -2.34 16.97 -12.58
N PRO A 274 -2.98 18.14 -12.63
CA PRO A 274 -4.19 18.39 -11.88
C PRO A 274 -5.36 17.59 -12.49
N MET A 275 -6.13 16.92 -11.63
CA MET A 275 -7.36 16.22 -11.99
C MET A 275 -8.54 17.08 -11.53
N LEU A 276 -8.87 18.11 -12.31
CA LEU A 276 -9.91 19.08 -11.96
C LEU A 276 -11.30 18.51 -12.27
N PRO A 277 -12.31 18.74 -11.40
CA PRO A 277 -13.69 18.38 -11.71
C PRO A 277 -14.24 19.26 -12.84
N GLU A 278 -15.26 18.77 -13.54
CA GLU A 278 -15.99 19.61 -14.49
C GLU A 278 -16.78 20.70 -13.76
N PHE A 279 -16.52 21.95 -14.10
CA PHE A 279 -17.32 23.07 -13.59
C PHE A 279 -18.64 23.19 -14.36
N PRO A 280 -19.80 23.34 -13.69
CA PRO A 280 -21.09 23.50 -14.34
C PRO A 280 -21.18 24.86 -15.05
N THR A 281 -20.88 24.90 -16.35
CA THR A 281 -21.08 26.07 -17.21
C THR A 281 -22.53 26.16 -17.71
N PRO A 282 -23.05 27.37 -17.95
CA PRO A 282 -24.43 27.56 -18.38
C PRO A 282 -24.69 27.03 -19.78
N GLU A 283 -25.94 26.68 -20.05
CA GLU A 283 -26.42 26.30 -21.38
C GLU A 283 -27.08 27.47 -22.08
N VAL A 284 -26.74 27.67 -23.35
CA VAL A 284 -27.36 28.66 -24.23
C VAL A 284 -27.90 27.92 -25.45
N ASN A 285 -29.21 27.98 -25.67
CA ASN A 285 -29.91 27.28 -26.76
C ASN A 285 -29.66 25.76 -26.78
N GLY A 286 -29.58 25.13 -25.60
CA GLY A 286 -29.32 23.69 -25.47
C GLY A 286 -27.87 23.28 -25.72
N VAL A 287 -26.94 24.24 -25.83
CA VAL A 287 -25.50 23.98 -25.95
C VAL A 287 -24.79 24.52 -24.71
N ARG A 288 -24.08 23.64 -24.00
CA ARG A 288 -23.26 24.01 -22.83
C ARG A 288 -22.09 24.88 -23.29
N MET A 289 -21.92 26.04 -22.65
CA MET A 289 -20.82 26.93 -22.99
C MET A 289 -19.47 26.30 -22.62
N PRO A 290 -18.43 26.38 -23.49
CA PRO A 290 -17.10 25.88 -23.16
C PRO A 290 -16.53 26.53 -21.88
N PRO A 291 -15.80 25.79 -21.02
CA PRO A 291 -15.20 26.33 -19.80
C PRO A 291 -14.40 27.60 -20.02
N ASP A 292 -13.55 27.65 -21.04
CA ASP A 292 -12.69 28.82 -21.33
C ASP A 292 -13.52 30.05 -21.71
N ALA A 293 -14.60 29.85 -22.46
CA ALA A 293 -15.52 30.93 -22.84
C ALA A 293 -16.30 31.45 -21.62
N TYR A 294 -16.77 30.54 -20.76
CA TYR A 294 -17.48 30.93 -19.54
C TYR A 294 -16.55 31.61 -18.52
N PHE A 295 -15.34 31.08 -18.34
CA PHE A 295 -14.31 31.65 -17.49
C PHE A 295 -13.98 33.07 -17.94
N ARG A 296 -13.81 33.28 -19.25
CA ARG A 296 -13.60 34.61 -19.82
C ARG A 296 -14.79 35.53 -19.57
N HIS A 297 -16.00 35.08 -19.91
CA HIS A 297 -17.22 35.87 -19.74
C HIS A 297 -17.41 36.35 -18.29
N THR A 298 -17.36 35.43 -17.33
CA THR A 298 -17.51 35.74 -15.90
C THR A 298 -16.37 36.60 -15.36
N SER A 299 -15.15 36.42 -15.86
CA SER A 299 -14.00 37.26 -15.49
C SER A 299 -14.19 38.72 -15.93
N PHE A 300 -14.73 38.93 -17.14
CA PHE A 300 -15.04 40.28 -17.63
C PHE A 300 -16.22 40.91 -16.91
N GLU A 301 -17.28 40.15 -16.62
CA GLU A 301 -18.40 40.62 -15.79
C GLU A 301 -17.92 41.05 -14.39
N GLY A 302 -17.11 40.21 -13.74
CA GLY A 302 -16.50 40.53 -12.45
C GLY A 302 -15.57 41.74 -12.52
N LEU A 303 -14.83 41.93 -13.62
CA LEU A 303 -14.00 43.12 -13.82
C LEU A 303 -14.84 44.40 -13.88
N GLU A 304 -15.98 44.39 -14.57
CA GLU A 304 -16.88 45.56 -14.62
C GLU A 304 -17.36 45.97 -13.24
N GLU A 305 -17.83 45.00 -12.44
CA GLU A 305 -18.27 45.25 -11.06
C GLU A 305 -17.14 45.84 -10.20
N ARG A 306 -15.92 45.31 -10.33
CA ARG A 306 -14.75 45.79 -9.58
C ARG A 306 -14.32 47.18 -10.02
N LEU A 307 -14.32 47.47 -11.31
CA LEU A 307 -14.01 48.80 -11.83
C LEU A 307 -15.04 49.84 -11.39
N LEU A 308 -16.33 49.49 -11.39
CA LEU A 308 -17.41 50.34 -10.87
C LEU A 308 -17.20 50.69 -9.39
N HIS A 309 -16.82 49.70 -8.57
CA HIS A 309 -16.58 49.88 -7.15
C HIS A 309 -15.31 50.71 -6.84
N LEU A 310 -14.18 50.38 -7.47
CA LEU A 310 -12.89 51.02 -7.23
C LEU A 310 -12.82 52.43 -7.83
N TYR A 311 -13.49 52.65 -8.95
CA TYR A 311 -13.54 53.93 -9.66
C TYR A 311 -15.00 54.35 -9.91
N PRO A 312 -15.70 54.90 -8.90
CA PRO A 312 -17.08 55.35 -9.06
C PRO A 312 -17.24 56.46 -10.11
N ASN A 313 -16.21 57.31 -10.24
CA ASN A 313 -16.17 58.35 -11.28
C ASN A 313 -15.94 57.72 -12.68
N PRO A 314 -16.88 57.88 -13.63
CA PRO A 314 -16.77 57.28 -14.96
C PRO A 314 -15.50 57.65 -15.73
N ALA A 315 -15.07 58.92 -15.68
CA ALA A 315 -13.91 59.37 -16.46
C ALA A 315 -12.60 58.74 -15.97
N LEU A 316 -12.45 58.58 -14.65
CA LEU A 316 -11.28 57.91 -14.07
C LEU A 316 -11.32 56.40 -14.34
N ARG A 317 -12.51 55.80 -14.28
CA ARG A 317 -12.72 54.38 -14.60
C ARG A 317 -12.33 54.07 -16.04
N ASP A 318 -12.79 54.88 -16.99
CA ASP A 318 -12.50 54.69 -18.42
C ASP A 318 -11.02 54.93 -18.73
N ALA A 319 -10.35 55.85 -18.03
CA ALA A 319 -8.91 56.03 -18.12
C ALA A 319 -8.11 54.83 -17.58
N LYS A 320 -8.61 54.14 -16.56
CA LYS A 320 -7.96 52.97 -15.95
C LYS A 320 -8.31 51.63 -16.61
N ARG A 321 -9.48 51.53 -17.22
CA ARG A 321 -10.00 50.32 -17.85
C ARG A 321 -9.01 49.61 -18.79
N PRO A 322 -8.28 50.29 -19.71
CA PRO A 322 -7.36 49.61 -20.63
C PRO A 322 -6.24 48.85 -19.91
N GLU A 323 -5.73 49.40 -18.81
CA GLU A 323 -4.68 48.76 -17.99
C GLU A 323 -5.17 47.43 -17.41
N TYR A 324 -6.37 47.43 -16.82
CA TYR A 324 -6.96 46.24 -16.22
C TYR A 324 -7.45 45.22 -17.24
N VAL A 325 -8.04 45.66 -18.35
CA VAL A 325 -8.45 44.76 -19.44
C VAL A 325 -7.22 44.07 -20.03
N ALA A 326 -6.14 44.81 -20.32
CA ALA A 326 -4.91 44.21 -20.85
C ALA A 326 -4.32 43.17 -19.90
N ARG A 327 -4.35 43.45 -18.59
CA ARG A 327 -3.90 42.50 -17.57
C ARG A 327 -4.78 41.25 -17.52
N LEU A 328 -6.10 41.43 -17.51
CA LEU A 328 -7.05 40.32 -17.44
C LEU A 328 -6.93 39.40 -18.66
N GLU A 329 -6.81 39.98 -19.85
CA GLU A 329 -6.57 39.25 -21.10
C GLU A 329 -5.29 38.41 -21.03
N PHE A 330 -4.20 38.98 -20.53
CA PHE A 330 -2.93 38.26 -20.37
C PHE A 330 -3.09 37.05 -19.43
N GLU A 331 -3.75 37.23 -18.30
CA GLU A 331 -3.97 36.15 -17.31
C GLU A 331 -4.88 35.05 -17.86
N ILE A 332 -6.02 35.41 -18.48
CA ILE A 332 -6.96 34.44 -19.07
C ILE A 332 -6.28 33.58 -20.14
N ASN A 333 -5.40 34.15 -20.96
CA ASN A 333 -4.69 33.39 -21.98
C ASN A 333 -3.56 32.49 -21.43
N THR A 334 -3.17 32.71 -20.17
CA THR A 334 -2.09 31.94 -19.51
C THR A 334 -2.64 30.77 -18.68
N ILE A 335 -3.82 30.94 -18.10
CA ILE A 335 -4.53 29.95 -17.27
C ILE A 335 -5.08 28.83 -18.15
#